data_AF-A0AA35T402-F1
#
_entry.id   AF-A0AA35T402-F1
#
_cell.length_a   1.000
_cell.length_b   1.000
_cell.length_c   1.000
_cell.angle_alpha   90.00
_cell.angle_beta   90.00
_cell.angle_gamma   90.00
#
_symmetry.space_group_name_H-M   'P 1'
#
loop_
_entity.id
_entity.type
_entity.pdbx_description
1 polymer ?
#
loop_
_entity_poly.entity_id
_entity_poly.type
_entity_poly.pdbx_seq_one_letter_code
_entity_poly.pdbx_strand_id
1 'polypeptide(L)'
;MLNGKKTVAQKIVYNALDIASDEVRRPPQEVFEQAIRNTMPMVEVRSRRVGGATYQVPTEVRPERRLALSMRWIIQAARTRRGRPMAERLS
;
A
#
# COMPACT_ATOMS: atom_id res chain seq x y z
N MET A 1 3.52 1.43 -10.89
CA MET A 1 4.02 1.44 -12.28
C MET A 1 5.32 0.65 -12.36
N LEU A 2 5.57 -0.04 -13.47
CA LEU A 2 6.84 -0.75 -13.73
C LEU A 2 7.35 -0.31 -15.11
N ASN A 3 8.66 -0.05 -15.23
CA ASN A 3 9.31 0.36 -16.48
C ASN A 3 8.63 1.56 -17.18
N GLY A 4 8.10 2.53 -16.43
CA GLY A 4 7.44 3.71 -16.98
C GLY A 4 6.08 3.46 -17.65
N LYS A 5 5.54 2.23 -17.63
CA LYS A 5 4.28 1.87 -18.33
C LYS A 5 3.04 2.39 -17.58
N LYS A 6 2.75 3.70 -17.73
CA LYS A 6 1.62 4.36 -17.05
C LYS A 6 0.27 3.81 -17.48
N THR A 7 0.01 3.69 -18.78
CA THR A 7 -1.29 3.21 -19.31
C THR A 7 -1.64 1.81 -18.82
N VAL A 8 -0.64 0.91 -18.74
CA VAL A 8 -0.84 -0.44 -18.22
C VAL A 8 -1.14 -0.41 -16.72
N ALA A 9 -0.40 0.39 -15.95
CA ALA A 9 -0.63 0.53 -14.52
C ALA A 9 -2.02 1.11 -14.21
N GLN A 10 -2.45 2.09 -14.99
CA GLN A 10 -3.77 2.72 -14.86
C GLN A 10 -4.89 1.69 -15.08
N LYS A 11 -4.83 0.90 -16.15
CA LYS A 11 -5.80 -0.18 -16.41
C LYS A 11 -5.87 -1.18 -15.26
N ILE A 12 -4.72 -1.59 -14.72
CA ILE A 12 -4.67 -2.53 -13.59
C ILE A 12 -5.37 -1.95 -12.35
N VAL A 13 -5.13 -0.67 -12.04
CA VAL A 13 -5.70 -0.03 -10.84
C VAL A 13 -7.21 0.10 -10.96
N TYR A 14 -7.74 0.59 -12.09
CA TYR A 14 -9.18 0.72 -12.26
C TYR A 14 -9.88 -0.65 -12.22
N ASN A 15 -9.37 -1.63 -12.96
CA ASN A 15 -9.94 -2.98 -12.94
C ASN A 15 -9.91 -3.60 -11.53
N ALA A 16 -8.84 -3.38 -10.76
CA ALA A 16 -8.76 -3.88 -9.38
C ALA A 16 -9.80 -3.21 -8.46
N LEU A 17 -10.02 -1.91 -8.61
CA LEU A 17 -11.03 -1.18 -7.84
C LEU A 17 -12.45 -1.60 -8.22
N ASP A 18 -12.71 -1.87 -9.50
CA ASP A 18 -14.01 -2.38 -9.95
C ASP A 18 -14.29 -3.76 -9.33
N ILE A 19 -13.32 -4.68 -9.39
CA ILE A 19 -13.44 -6.01 -8.75
C ILE A 19 -13.72 -5.88 -7.24
N ALA A 20 -12.93 -5.06 -6.52
CA ALA A 20 -13.11 -4.88 -5.09
C ALA A 20 -14.44 -4.20 -4.72
N SER A 21 -14.88 -3.24 -5.54
CA SER A 21 -16.18 -2.58 -5.42
C SER A 21 -17.33 -3.58 -5.56
N ASP A 22 -17.25 -4.48 -6.53
CA ASP A 22 -18.27 -5.51 -6.78
C ASP A 22 -18.33 -6.54 -5.64
N GLU A 23 -17.19 -6.96 -5.10
CA GLU A 23 -17.11 -7.88 -3.97
C GLU A 23 -17.68 -7.28 -2.68
N VAL A 24 -17.35 -6.02 -2.40
CA VAL A 24 -17.73 -5.35 -1.14
C VAL A 24 -19.07 -4.59 -1.27
N ARG A 25 -19.59 -4.42 -2.49
CA ARG A 25 -20.80 -3.64 -2.83
C ARG A 25 -20.76 -2.21 -2.31
N ARG A 26 -19.61 -1.56 -2.46
CA ARG A 26 -19.37 -0.18 -2.00
C ARG A 26 -18.66 0.61 -3.08
N PRO A 27 -18.83 1.94 -3.14
CA PRO A 27 -18.13 2.76 -4.12
C PRO A 27 -16.61 2.52 -4.08
N PRO A 28 -15.93 2.43 -5.24
CA PRO A 28 -14.51 2.10 -5.31
C PRO A 28 -13.62 3.09 -4.56
N GLN A 29 -14.04 4.35 -4.48
CA GLN A 29 -13.33 5.39 -3.72
C GLN A 29 -13.35 5.12 -2.22
N GLU A 30 -14.48 4.69 -1.65
CA GLU A 30 -14.57 4.36 -0.24
C GLU A 30 -13.73 3.14 0.11
N VAL A 31 -13.77 2.11 -0.76
CA VAL A 31 -12.96 0.90 -0.60
C VAL A 31 -11.47 1.26 -0.58
N PHE A 32 -11.03 2.09 -1.52
CA PHE A 32 -9.65 2.58 -1.57
C PHE A 32 -9.26 3.38 -0.31
N GLU A 33 -10.06 4.36 0.09
CA GLU A 33 -9.79 5.17 1.27
C GLU A 33 -9.74 4.35 2.55
N GLN A 34 -10.64 3.37 2.69
CA GLN A 34 -10.65 2.47 3.84
C GLN A 34 -9.42 1.55 3.83
N ALA A 35 -9.05 1.00 2.67
CA ALA A 35 -7.85 0.17 2.54
C ALA A 35 -6.60 0.96 2.94
N ILE A 36 -6.44 2.19 2.43
CA ILE A 36 -5.31 3.06 2.79
C ILE A 36 -5.30 3.37 4.28
N ARG A 37 -6.46 3.70 4.88
CA ARG A 37 -6.59 3.96 6.32
C ARG A 37 -6.14 2.77 7.17
N ASN A 38 -6.53 1.55 6.79
CA ASN A 38 -6.18 0.34 7.52
C ASN A 38 -4.69 0.01 7.44
N THR A 39 -4.01 0.35 6.34
CA THR A 39 -2.59 0.05 6.14
C THR A 39 -1.65 1.21 6.45
N MET A 40 -2.17 2.34 6.96
CA MET A 40 -1.33 3.49 7.36
C MET A 40 -0.65 3.24 8.72
N PRO A 41 0.70 3.18 8.76
CA PRO A 41 1.40 3.06 10.03
C PRO A 41 1.46 4.41 10.76
N MET A 42 1.20 4.41 12.07
CA MET A 42 1.36 5.60 12.90
C MET A 42 2.78 5.74 13.45
N VAL A 43 3.46 4.61 13.69
CA VAL A 43 4.81 4.57 14.27
C VAL A 43 5.71 3.71 13.38
N GLU A 44 6.93 4.15 13.17
CA GLU A 44 8.00 3.33 12.57
C GLU A 44 9.19 3.24 13.52
N VAL A 45 9.94 2.17 13.37
CA VAL A 45 11.15 1.94 14.16
C VAL A 45 12.34 2.47 13.37
N ARG A 46 13.12 3.38 13.97
CA ARG A 46 14.34 3.92 13.37
C ARG A 46 15.54 3.60 14.24
N SER A 47 16.64 3.23 13.60
CA SER A 47 17.90 2.97 14.29
C SER A 47 18.51 4.29 14.77
N ARG A 48 18.83 4.39 16.05
CA ARG A 48 19.45 5.56 16.70
C ARG A 48 20.64 5.11 17.53
N ARG A 49 21.76 5.80 17.39
CA ARG A 49 22.98 5.51 18.16
C ARG A 49 22.98 6.29 19.47
N VAL A 50 23.19 5.59 20.59
CA VAL A 50 23.26 6.18 21.93
C VAL A 50 24.38 5.49 22.70
N GLY A 51 25.34 6.26 23.23
CA GLY A 51 26.40 5.73 24.10
C GLY A 51 27.29 4.64 23.47
N GLY A 52 27.42 4.60 22.14
CA GLY A 52 28.25 3.63 21.42
C GLY A 52 27.48 2.48 20.77
N ALA A 53 26.28 2.14 21.24
CA ALA A 53 25.41 1.09 20.70
C ALA A 53 24.26 1.65 19.84
N THR A 54 23.72 0.82 18.94
CA THR A 54 22.58 1.17 18.07
C THR A 54 21.30 0.56 18.62
N TYR A 55 20.32 1.42 18.94
CA TYR A 55 19.01 1.03 19.43
C TYR A 55 17.93 1.29 18.40
N GLN A 56 16.87 0.50 18.45
CA GLN A 56 15.66 0.71 17.66
C GLN A 56 14.71 1.61 18.43
N VAL A 57 14.43 2.80 17.89
CA VAL A 57 13.61 3.82 18.57
C VAL A 57 12.30 4.00 17.81
N PRO A 58 11.13 3.85 18.47
CA PRO A 58 9.85 4.15 17.86
C PRO A 58 9.72 5.65 17.61
N THR A 59 9.35 6.04 16.39
CA THR A 59 9.16 7.42 15.98
C THR A 59 7.85 7.55 15.22
N GLU A 60 7.12 8.64 15.45
CA GLU A 60 5.88 8.90 14.69
C GLU A 60 6.19 9.09 13.21
N VAL A 61 5.37 8.46 12.37
CA VAL A 61 5.48 8.57 10.92
C VAL A 61 4.82 9.87 10.46
N ARG A 62 5.52 10.67 9.65
CA ARG A 62 4.94 11.88 9.04
C ARG A 62 3.77 11.53 8.10
N PRO A 63 2.68 12.32 8.04
CA PRO A 63 1.48 11.99 7.26
C PRO A 63 1.74 11.58 5.80
N GLU A 64 2.53 12.35 5.05
CA GLU A 64 2.90 12.05 3.66
C GLU A 64 3.59 10.68 3.52
N ARG A 65 4.43 10.34 4.50
CA ARG A 65 5.13 9.05 4.55
C ARG A 65 4.17 7.91 4.89
N ARG A 66 3.15 8.13 5.73
CA ARG A 66 2.12 7.11 6.04
C ARG A 66 1.42 6.66 4.77
N LEU A 67 0.98 7.63 3.96
CA LEU A 67 0.31 7.38 2.69
C LEU A 67 1.23 6.63 1.72
N ALA A 68 2.49 7.06 1.58
CA ALA A 68 3.45 6.38 0.72
C ALA A 68 3.79 4.95 1.17
N LEU A 69 3.94 4.72 2.47
CA LEU A 69 4.18 3.38 3.03
C LEU A 69 2.97 2.47 2.83
N SER A 70 1.77 2.96 3.11
CA SER A 70 0.50 2.27 2.92
C SER A 70 0.36 1.77 1.47
N MET A 71 0.48 2.67 0.48
CA MET A 71 0.44 2.29 -0.95
C MET A 71 1.54 1.30 -1.33
N ARG A 72 2.75 1.47 -0.79
CA ARG A 72 3.88 0.58 -1.09
C ARG A 72 3.60 -0.84 -0.59
N TRP A 73 3.09 -0.99 0.63
CA TRP A 73 2.78 -2.29 1.21
C TRP A 73 1.68 -3.01 0.44
N ILE A 74 0.61 -2.31 0.07
CA ILE A 74 -0.47 -2.89 -0.76
C ILE A 74 0.10 -3.42 -2.09
N ILE A 75 0.87 -2.59 -2.81
CA ILE A 75 1.45 -2.98 -4.10
C ILE A 75 2.42 -4.16 -3.95
N GLN A 76 3.25 -4.15 -2.89
CA GLN A 76 4.20 -5.23 -2.63
C GLN A 76 3.49 -6.54 -2.30
N ALA A 77 2.47 -6.49 -1.44
CA ALA A 77 1.66 -7.65 -1.09
C ALA A 77 0.93 -8.23 -2.32
N ALA A 78 0.35 -7.37 -3.17
CA ALA A 78 -0.29 -7.82 -4.41
C ALA A 78 0.72 -8.49 -5.37
N ARG A 79 1.96 -7.99 -5.42
CA ARG A 79 3.02 -8.56 -6.28
C ARG A 79 3.51 -9.92 -5.81
N THR A 80 3.53 -10.20 -4.50
CA THR A 80 3.98 -11.48 -3.95
C THR A 80 2.94 -12.59 -4.10
N ARG A 81 1.64 -12.25 -4.19
CA ARG A 81 0.57 -13.22 -4.49
C ARG A 81 0.83 -13.92 -5.82
N ARG A 82 0.62 -15.25 -5.86
CA ARG A 82 0.80 -16.11 -7.05
C ARG A 82 -0.56 -16.52 -7.64
N GLY A 83 -0.55 -16.94 -8.91
CA GLY A 83 -1.68 -17.67 -9.51
C GLY A 83 -2.82 -16.83 -10.10
N ARG A 84 -2.74 -15.49 -10.08
CA ARG A 84 -3.78 -14.61 -10.66
C ARG A 84 -3.18 -13.40 -11.38
N PRO A 85 -3.89 -12.80 -12.37
CA PRO A 85 -3.53 -11.51 -12.97
C PRO A 85 -3.33 -10.41 -11.92
N MET A 86 -2.58 -9.36 -12.27
CA MET A 86 -2.25 -8.29 -11.30
C MET A 86 -3.49 -7.55 -10.77
N ALA A 87 -4.54 -7.39 -11.58
CA ALA A 87 -5.77 -6.72 -11.16
C ALA A 87 -6.46 -7.49 -10.02
N GLU A 88 -6.69 -8.80 -10.20
CA GLU A 88 -7.27 -9.68 -9.18
C GLU A 88 -6.37 -9.86 -7.94
N ARG A 89 -5.05 -9.70 -8.09
CA ARG A 89 -4.15 -9.74 -6.93
C ARG A 89 -4.20 -8.46 -6.11
N LEU A 90 -4.59 -7.34 -6.73
CA LEU A 90 -4.60 -6.01 -6.15
C LEU A 90 -5.96 -5.62 -5.56
N SER A 91 -7.06 -6.17 -6.09
CA SER A 91 -8.39 -6.12 -5.47
C SER A 91 -8.37 -6.75 -4.08
#